data_AF-A0A3N1LCL6-F1
#
_entry.id   AF-A0A3N1LCL6-F1
#
_cell.length_a   1.000
_cell.length_b   1.000
_cell.length_c   1.000
_cell.angle_alpha   90.00
_cell.angle_beta   90.00
_cell.angle_gamma   90.00
#
_symmetry.space_group_name_H-M   'P 1'
#
loop_
_entity.id
_entity.type
_entity.pdbx_description
1 polymer ?
#
loop_
_entity_poly.entity_id
_entity_poly.type
_entity_poly.pdbx_seq_one_letter_code
_entity_poly.pdbx_strand_id
1 'polypeptide(L)'
;MDEQAIRRVLVDALEIGGVAAIHEPAIRDPFLAGTADITLERLEMDSLAKMELCIAVEVETGVSLTPDDLLAYATLGQLVQQIGRQAGRG
;
A
#
# COMPACT_ATOMS: atom_id res chain seq x y z
N MET A 1 13.27 7.39 1.89
CA MET A 1 11.86 7.55 2.29
C MET A 1 11.60 6.70 3.52
N ASP A 2 10.95 7.23 4.55
CA ASP A 2 10.70 6.53 5.81
C ASP A 2 9.45 5.64 5.75
N GLU A 3 9.39 4.63 6.64
CA GLU A 3 8.30 3.64 6.67
C GLU A 3 6.91 4.30 6.78
N GLN A 4 6.79 5.33 7.63
CA GLN A 4 5.53 6.06 7.79
C GLN A 4 5.09 6.77 6.52
N ALA A 5 6.02 7.33 5.75
CA ALA A 5 5.67 7.98 4.49
C ALA A 5 5.12 6.93 3.50
N ILE A 6 5.71 5.73 3.45
CA ILE A 6 5.26 4.67 2.56
C ILE A 6 3.86 4.20 2.97
N ARG A 7 3.62 4.01 4.27
CA ARG A 7 2.28 3.68 4.79
C ARG A 7 1.24 4.73 4.38
N ARG A 8 1.63 6.02 4.40
CA ARG A 8 0.75 7.12 3.98
C ARG A 8 0.42 7.05 2.49
N VAL A 9 1.42 6.80 1.64
CA VAL A 9 1.23 6.62 0.19
C VAL A 9 0.29 5.45 -0.09
N LEU A 10 0.48 4.31 0.57
CA LEU A 10 -0.39 3.15 0.38
C LEU A 10 -1.83 3.45 0.79
N VAL A 11 -2.04 4.15 1.91
CA VAL A 11 -3.39 4.56 2.34
C VAL A 11 -4.03 5.50 1.33
N ASP A 12 -3.32 6.54 0.90
CA ASP A 12 -3.82 7.51 -0.07
C ASP A 12 -4.22 6.84 -1.40
N ALA A 13 -3.37 5.93 -1.88
CA ALA A 13 -3.64 5.15 -3.08
C ALA A 13 -4.87 4.23 -2.96
N LEU A 14 -5.06 3.63 -1.79
CA LEU A 14 -6.24 2.79 -1.52
C LEU A 14 -7.52 3.66 -1.38
N GLU A 15 -7.41 4.87 -0.85
CA GLU A 15 -8.52 5.84 -0.82
C GLU A 15 -8.90 6.29 -2.25
N ILE A 16 -7.92 6.60 -3.09
CA ILE A 16 -8.13 6.92 -4.52
C ILE A 16 -8.75 5.74 -5.26
N GLY A 17 -8.24 4.53 -5.00
CA GLY A 17 -8.76 3.28 -5.54
C GLY A 17 -10.16 2.89 -5.05
N GLY A 18 -10.74 3.62 -4.10
CA GLY A 18 -12.09 3.38 -3.59
C GLY A 18 -12.20 2.17 -2.66
N VAL A 19 -11.12 1.79 -1.96
CA VAL A 19 -11.10 0.61 -1.09
C VAL A 19 -11.84 0.90 0.22
N ALA A 20 -13.01 0.30 0.38
CA ALA A 20 -13.91 0.52 1.51
C ALA A 20 -13.24 0.31 2.89
N ALA A 21 -12.41 -0.73 3.02
CA ALA A 21 -11.72 -1.06 4.27
C ALA A 21 -10.81 0.06 4.79
N ILE A 22 -10.24 0.90 3.91
CA ILE A 22 -9.35 2.00 4.32
C ILE A 22 -10.13 3.22 4.84
N HIS A 23 -11.42 3.33 4.52
CA HIS A 23 -12.27 4.36 5.13
C HIS A 23 -12.65 4.04 6.58
N GLU A 24 -12.41 2.82 7.06
CA GLU A 24 -12.61 2.44 8.47
C GLU A 24 -11.44 2.91 9.33
N PRO A 25 -11.63 3.86 10.27
CA PRO A 25 -10.55 4.39 11.11
C PRO A 25 -9.87 3.28 11.95
N ALA A 26 -10.66 2.29 12.37
CA ALA A 26 -10.17 1.13 13.12
C ALA A 26 -9.20 0.24 12.33
N ILE A 27 -9.16 0.36 11.00
CA ILE A 27 -8.22 -0.35 10.11
C ILE A 27 -7.09 0.59 9.71
N ARG A 28 -7.44 1.80 9.26
CA ARG A 28 -6.50 2.79 8.76
C ARG A 28 -5.51 3.29 9.82
N ASP A 29 -6.01 3.69 10.99
CA ASP A 29 -5.18 4.36 12.00
C ASP A 29 -4.14 3.41 12.60
N PRO A 30 -4.45 2.14 12.94
CA PRO A 30 -3.45 1.17 13.37
C PRO A 30 -2.40 0.84 12.30
N PHE A 31 -2.78 0.84 11.02
CA PHE A 31 -1.84 0.64 9.92
C PHE A 31 -0.89 1.84 9.77
N LEU A 32 -1.42 3.07 9.82
CA LEU A 32 -0.61 4.29 9.78
C LEU A 32 0.32 4.41 11.00
N ALA A 33 -0.12 3.96 12.17
CA ALA A 33 0.66 3.94 13.40
C ALA A 33 1.72 2.83 13.42
N GLY A 34 1.68 1.89 12.47
CA GLY A 34 2.59 0.73 12.45
C GLY A 34 2.31 -0.30 13.54
N THR A 35 1.14 -0.22 14.19
CA THR A 35 0.76 -1.12 15.29
C THR A 35 -0.04 -2.33 14.81
N ALA A 36 -0.60 -2.28 13.60
CA ALA A 36 -1.27 -3.41 12.96
C ALA A 36 -1.00 -3.45 11.45
N ASP A 37 -1.13 -4.63 10.87
CA ASP A 37 -0.97 -4.85 9.44
C ASP A 37 -2.30 -5.25 8.80
N ILE A 38 -2.42 -5.05 7.48
CA ILE A 38 -3.65 -5.31 6.75
C ILE A 38 -3.36 -6.36 5.67
N THR A 39 -4.14 -7.44 5.66
CA THR A 39 -4.06 -8.46 4.61
C THR A 39 -4.64 -7.91 3.31
N LEU A 40 -4.00 -8.21 2.19
CA LEU A 40 -4.46 -7.78 0.87
C LEU A 40 -5.82 -8.40 0.50
N GLU A 41 -6.10 -9.60 1.01
CA GLU A 41 -7.41 -10.25 0.88
C GLU A 41 -8.54 -9.44 1.53
N ARG A 42 -8.29 -8.85 2.71
CA ARG A 42 -9.27 -8.04 3.45
C ARG A 42 -9.57 -6.70 2.76
N LEU A 43 -8.69 -6.24 1.89
CA LEU A 43 -8.91 -5.02 1.11
C LEU A 43 -9.87 -5.23 -0.06
N GLU A 44 -10.13 -6.48 -0.45
CA GLU A 44 -11.03 -6.85 -1.56
C GLU A 44 -10.81 -5.96 -2.81
N MET A 45 -9.54 -5.69 -3.13
CA MET A 45 -9.18 -4.70 -4.15
C MET A 45 -9.64 -5.15 -5.54
N ASP A 46 -10.48 -4.33 -6.16
CA ASP A 46 -10.80 -4.45 -7.57
C ASP A 46 -9.60 -4.14 -8.47
N SER A 47 -9.73 -4.48 -9.77
CA SER A 47 -8.69 -4.21 -10.77
C SER A 47 -8.29 -2.73 -10.84
N LEU A 48 -9.23 -1.81 -10.63
CA LEU A 48 -8.97 -0.37 -10.56
C LEU A 48 -8.12 -0.02 -9.34
N ALA A 49 -8.51 -0.48 -8.15
CA ALA A 49 -7.78 -0.22 -6.92
C ALA A 49 -6.33 -0.74 -6.99
N LYS A 50 -6.11 -1.91 -7.60
CA LYS A 50 -4.77 -2.44 -7.85
C LYS A 50 -3.95 -1.54 -8.79
N MET A 51 -4.56 -1.02 -9.86
CA MET A 51 -3.86 -0.12 -10.79
C MET A 51 -3.51 1.21 -10.12
N GLU A 52 -4.45 1.84 -9.42
CA GLU A 52 -4.21 3.10 -8.70
C GLU A 52 -3.13 2.92 -7.62
N LEU A 53 -3.15 1.79 -6.90
CA LEU A 53 -2.09 1.44 -5.95
C LEU A 53 -0.71 1.38 -6.62
N CYS A 54 -0.60 0.67 -7.74
CA CYS A 54 0.66 0.57 -8.48
C CYS A 54 1.16 1.94 -8.97
N ILE A 55 0.26 2.75 -9.53
CA ILE A 55 0.56 4.09 -10.06
C ILE A 55 1.04 5.01 -8.93
N ALA A 56 0.30 5.08 -7.82
CA ALA A 56 0.64 5.94 -6.70
C ALA A 56 1.98 5.55 -6.06
N VAL A 57 2.25 4.24 -5.91
CA VAL A 57 3.54 3.76 -5.42
C VAL A 57 4.67 4.17 -6.37
N GLU A 58 4.50 4.00 -7.68
CA GLU A 58 5.54 4.38 -8.65
C GLU A 58 5.79 5.90 -8.64
N VAL A 59 4.73 6.71 -8.64
CA VAL A 59 4.81 8.17 -8.66
C VAL A 59 5.46 8.72 -7.38
N GLU A 60 5.05 8.24 -6.21
CA GLU A 60 5.50 8.80 -4.93
C GLU A 60 6.83 8.23 -4.44
N THR A 61 7.16 6.99 -4.83
CA THR A 61 8.31 6.25 -4.28
C THR A 61 9.38 5.95 -5.34
N GLY A 62 9.06 6.09 -6.63
CA GLY A 62 9.92 5.70 -7.75
C GLY A 62 10.03 4.19 -7.97
N VAL A 63 9.31 3.38 -7.20
CA VAL A 63 9.32 1.91 -7.30
C VAL A 63 8.23 1.47 -8.27
N SER A 64 8.61 0.91 -9.41
CA SER A 64 7.65 0.26 -10.30
C SER A 64 7.11 -1.03 -9.68
N LEU A 65 5.80 -1.14 -9.68
CA LEU A 65 5.07 -2.30 -9.18
C LEU A 65 3.93 -2.60 -10.16
N THR A 66 3.70 -3.87 -10.47
CA THR A 66 2.58 -4.27 -11.33
C THR A 66 1.45 -4.91 -10.52
N PRO A 67 0.22 -4.95 -11.05
CA PRO A 67 -0.89 -5.65 -10.39
C PRO A 67 -0.61 -7.13 -10.14
N ASP A 68 0.24 -7.76 -10.95
CA ASP A 68 0.66 -9.16 -10.79
C ASP A 68 1.66 -9.30 -9.63
N ASP A 69 2.57 -8.33 -9.46
CA ASP A 69 3.47 -8.29 -8.30
C ASP A 69 2.70 -8.23 -6.98
N LEU A 70 1.54 -7.55 -6.95
CA LEU A 70 0.69 -7.50 -5.74
C LEU A 70 0.28 -8.91 -5.26
N LEU A 71 0.18 -9.90 -6.15
CA LEU A 71 -0.16 -11.29 -5.81
C LEU A 71 0.96 -11.99 -5.04
N ALA A 72 2.19 -11.49 -5.12
CA ALA A 72 3.33 -12.04 -4.39
C ALA A 72 3.35 -11.65 -2.90
N TYR A 73 2.46 -10.74 -2.48
CA TYR A 73 2.40 -10.24 -1.12
C TYR A 73 1.11 -10.67 -0.44
N ALA A 74 1.19 -10.97 0.86
CA ALA A 74 0.02 -11.31 1.67
C ALA A 74 -0.56 -10.07 2.38
N THR A 75 0.29 -9.08 2.68
CA THR A 75 -0.08 -7.93 3.51
C THR A 75 0.54 -6.62 3.02
N LEU A 76 -0.08 -5.49 3.39
CA LEU A 76 0.46 -4.16 3.10
C LEU A 76 1.83 -3.91 3.75
N GLY A 77 2.10 -4.47 4.93
CA GLY A 77 3.41 -4.36 5.58
C GLY A 77 4.53 -4.99 4.77
N GLN A 78 4.26 -6.06 4.02
CA GLN A 78 5.26 -6.61 3.09
C GLN A 78 5.56 -5.65 1.94
N LEU A 79 4.54 -4.96 1.41
CA LEU A 79 4.73 -3.90 0.41
C LEU A 79 5.53 -2.74 0.98
N VAL A 80 5.22 -2.29 2.20
CA VAL A 80 5.97 -1.23 2.90
C VAL A 80 7.46 -1.59 3.01
N GLN A 81 7.76 -2.81 3.46
CA GLN A 81 9.13 -3.32 3.59
C GLN A 81 9.83 -3.37 2.23
N GLN A 82 9.14 -3.83 1.19
CA GLN A 82 9.70 -3.97 -0.14
C GLN A 82 10.01 -2.62 -0.78
N ILE A 83 9.06 -1.67 -0.71
CA ILE A 83 9.23 -0.30 -1.19
C ILE A 83 10.39 0.36 -0.43
N GLY A 84 10.44 0.22 0.90
CA GLY A 84 11.52 0.78 1.72
C GLY A 84 12.91 0.28 1.31
N ARG A 85 13.04 -1.00 0.95
CA ARG A 85 14.30 -1.58 0.44
C ARG A 85 14.69 -1.07 -0.95
N GLN A 86 13.73 -0.78 -1.81
CA GLN A 86 13.98 -0.32 -3.18
C GLN A 86 14.23 1.19 -3.23
N ALA A 87 13.38 1.98 -2.58
CA ALA A 87 13.51 3.43 -2.48
C ALA A 87 14.76 3.88 -1.70
N GLY A 88 15.32 3.02 -0.83
CA GLY A 88 16.60 3.26 -0.16
C GLY A 88 17.85 2.94 -0.99
N ARG A 89 17.69 2.40 -2.21
CA ARG A 89 18.79 2.05 -3.13
C ARG A 89 18.93 3.00 -4.33
N GLY A 90 18.09 4.03 -4.41
CA GLY A 90 18.13 5.08 -5.46
C GLY A 90 19.01 6.26 -5.08
#